data_AF-A0A376F7B3-F1
#
_entry.id   AF-A0A376F7B3-F1
#
_cell.length_a   1.000
_cell.length_b   1.000
_cell.length_c   1.000
_cell.angle_alpha   90.00
_cell.angle_beta   90.00
_cell.angle_gamma   90.00
#
_symmetry.space_group_name_H-M   'P 1'
#
loop_
_entity.id
_entity.type
_entity.pdbx_description
1 polymer ?
#
loop_
_entity_poly.entity_id
_entity_poly.type
_entity_poly.pdbx_seq_one_letter_code
_entity_poly.pdbx_strand_id
1 'polypeptide(L)' 'MTVWQDSVGNICGRYEGAKEGAQAVLLGSHLDTVRNAGRYDGMLGVLAAI' A
#
# COMPACT_ATOMS: atom_id res chain seq x y z
N MET A 1 4.79 -2.54 -12.65
CA MET A 1 4.75 -2.29 -11.19
C MET A 1 6.18 -2.21 -10.71
N THR A 2 6.54 -1.13 -10.03
CA THR A 2 7.81 -1.00 -9.29
C THR A 2 7.50 -1.10 -7.80
N VAL A 3 8.30 -1.85 -7.06
CA VAL A 3 8.13 -2.06 -5.62
C VAL A 3 9.39 -1.64 -4.89
N TRP A 4 9.22 -0.94 -3.78
CA TRP A 4 10.33 -0.56 -2.90
C TRP A 4 9.84 -0.47 -1.46
N GLN A 5 10.80 -0.43 -0.53
CA GLN A 5 10.56 -0.08 0.87
C GLN A 5 11.24 1.25 1.14
N ASP A 6 10.54 2.17 1.81
CA ASP A 6 11.13 3.45 2.21
C ASP A 6 12.02 3.33 3.46
N SER A 7 12.64 4.44 3.86
CA SER A 7 13.55 4.49 5.01
C SER A 7 12.89 4.22 6.38
N VAL A 8 11.55 4.28 6.46
CA VAL A 8 10.80 4.01 7.71
C VAL A 8 10.03 2.71 7.66
N GLY A 9 10.18 1.94 6.58
CA GLY A 9 9.71 0.57 6.47
C GLY A 9 8.39 0.40 5.74
N ASN A 10 7.79 1.45 5.18
CA ASN A 10 6.56 1.32 4.39
C ASN A 10 6.85 0.54 3.11
N ILE A 11 5.96 -0.40 2.77
CA ILE A 11 6.02 -1.12 1.50
C ILE A 11 5.20 -0.34 0.48
N CYS A 12 5.84 0.09 -0.60
CA CYS A 12 5.22 0.87 -1.65
C CYS A 12 5.21 0.10 -2.97
N GLY A 13 4.09 0.13 -3.66
CA GLY A 13 3.95 -0.35 -5.03
C GLY A 13 3.44 0.77 -5.93
N ARG A 14 4.03 0.95 -7.11
CA ARG A 14 3.61 1.97 -8.07
C ARG A 14 3.42 1.37 -9.45
N TYR A 15 2.26 1.67 -10.03
CA TYR A 15 2.01 1.58 -11.46
C TYR A 15 2.16 2.99 -12.04
N GLU A 16 2.90 3.13 -13.13
CA GLU A 16 3.03 4.43 -13.79
C GLU A 16 1.73 4.79 -14.51
N GLY A 17 1.37 6.07 -14.43
CA GLY A 17 0.28 6.63 -15.20
C GLY A 17 0.64 6.78 -16.68
N ALA A 18 -0.36 7.01 -17.52
CA ALA A 18 -0.14 7.21 -18.97
C ALA A 18 0.70 8.45 -19.30
N LYS A 19 0.72 9.45 -18.40
CA LYS A 19 1.54 10.66 -18.53
C LYS A 19 2.71 10.62 -17.55
N GLU A 20 3.92 10.76 -18.08
CA GLU A 20 5.12 10.87 -17.27
C GLU A 20 5.03 12.07 -16.31
N GLY A 21 5.43 11.86 -15.06
CA GLY A 21 5.40 12.89 -14.01
C GLY A 21 3.99 13.23 -13.50
N ALA A 22 2.94 12.49 -13.88
CA ALA A 22 1.63 12.66 -13.28
C ALA A 22 1.67 12.41 -11.76
N GLN A 23 0.84 13.15 -11.01
CA GLN A 23 0.67 12.93 -9.58
C GLN A 23 0.12 11.53 -9.32
N ALA A 24 0.64 10.89 -8.27
CA ALA A 24 0.15 9.59 -7.84
C ALA A 24 -1.14 9.74 -7.02
N VAL A 25 -2.08 8.83 -7.24
CA VAL A 25 -3.17 8.57 -6.28
C VAL A 25 -2.71 7.43 -5.39
N LEU A 26 -2.67 7.69 -4.08
CA LEU A 26 -2.24 6.71 -3.08
C LEU A 26 -3.46 5.98 -2.53
N LEU A 27 -3.41 4.65 -2.62
CA LEU A 27 -4.34 3.72 -1.98
C LEU A 27 -3.51 2.79 -1.09
N GLY A 28 -4.03 2.43 0.07
CA GLY A 28 -3.32 1.58 1.00
C GLY A 28 -3.98 1.52 2.37
N SER A 29 -3.32 0.81 3.27
CA SER A 29 -3.71 0.63 4.66
C SER A 29 -2.47 0.12 5.42
N HIS A 30 -2.64 -0.66 6.49
CA HIS A 30 -1.55 -1.24 7.26
C HIS A 30 -1.57 -2.78 7.25
N LEU A 31 -0.42 -3.39 7.57
CA LEU A 31 -0.27 -4.85 7.66
C LEU A 31 0.01 -5.34 9.08
N ASP A 32 0.41 -4.45 9.99
CA ASP A 32 0.53 -4.78 11.40
C ASP A 32 -0.85 -4.94 12.05
N THR A 33 -0.86 -5.56 13.22
CA THR A 33 -2.11 -5.93 13.88
C THR A 33 -1.95 -5.99 15.40
N VAL A 34 -3.08 -6.04 16.11
CA VAL A 34 -3.14 -6.24 17.56
C VAL A 34 -3.33 -7.71 17.92
N ARG A 35 -3.13 -8.07 19.19
CA ARG A 35 -3.43 -9.43 19.68
C ARG A 35 -4.92 -9.72 19.54
N ASN A 36 -5.26 -10.90 19.03
CA ASN A 36 -6.65 -11.33 18.75
C ASN A 36 -7.43 -10.39 17.80
N ALA A 37 -6.74 -9.76 16.85
CA ALA A 37 -7.39 -8.91 15.86
C ALA A 37 -8.29 -9.66 14.87
N GLY A 38 -9.21 -8.92 14.26
CA GLY A 38 -10.04 -9.40 13.16
C GLY A 38 -9.24 -9.60 11.87
N ARG A 39 -9.78 -10.42 10.96
CA ARG A 39 -9.10 -10.81 9.71
C ARG A 39 -9.05 -9.73 8.62
N TYR A 40 -9.67 -8.58 8.84
CA TYR A 40 -9.87 -7.56 7.80
C TYR A 40 -9.34 -6.18 8.18
N ASP A 41 -9.03 -5.97 9.45
CA ASP A 41 -8.45 -4.71 9.90
C ASP A 41 -7.05 -4.55 9.31
N GLY A 42 -6.77 -3.41 8.70
CA GLY A 42 -5.55 -3.17 7.92
C GLY A 42 -5.54 -3.88 6.56
N MET A 43 -5.29 -5.19 6.56
CA MET A 43 -4.93 -5.98 5.38
C MET A 43 -5.96 -5.95 4.24
N LEU A 44 -7.26 -5.83 4.54
CA LEU A 44 -8.28 -5.72 3.50
C LEU A 44 -8.09 -4.44 2.67
N GLY A 45 -7.74 -3.32 3.30
CA GLY A 45 -7.48 -2.06 2.61
C GLY A 45 -6.22 -2.11 1.74
N VAL A 46 -5.20 -2.87 2.17
CA VAL A 46 -4.01 -3.12 1.34
C VAL A 46 -4.35 -3.96 0.11
N LEU A 47 -5.11 -5.05 0.28
CA LEU A 47 -5.48 -5.94 -0.81
C LEU A 47 -6.45 -5.29 -1.82
N ALA A 48 -7.37 -4.44 -1.35
CA ALA A 48 -8.29 -3.72 -2.21
C ALA A 48 -7.61 -2.61 -3.04
N ALA A 49 -6.39 -2.21 -2.67
CA ALA A 49 -5.60 -1.19 -3.37
C ALA A 49 -4.76 -1.74 -4.54
N ILE A 50 -4.72 -3.07 -4.72
CA ILE A 50 -3.98 -3.79 -5.77
C ILE A 50 -4.95 -4.21 -6.88
#